data_AF-K5VCP9-F1
#
_entry.id   AF-K5VCP9-F1
#
_cell.length_a   1.000
_cell.length_b   1.000
_cell.length_c   1.000
_cell.angle_alpha   90.00
_cell.angle_beta   90.00
_cell.angle_gamma   90.00
#
_symmetry.space_group_name_H-M   'P 1'
#
loop_
_entity.id
_entity.type
_entity.pdbx_description
1 polymer ?
#
loop_
_entity_poly.entity_id
_entity_poly.type
_entity_poly.pdbx_seq_one_letter_code
_entity_poly.pdbx_strand_id
1 'polypeptide(L)'
;MAKNQDNAALINGSAMKPDAFDGTKSKYIAWKTQMKLYVVTQRKRLPEQFDRVLMILSYMKGGHAGEYVATYMKKYNTDENTVIQTTAELWTDLDRHFLIDEQAEAYDRLQAMQMGTLSAQEFFSKFELCAFQANIHDFEAHFQKLKSLLEKALRADIIRLLYNSSEELPATYALYKQRVVRIDLTQQQDSFNQGSSRRKTHREQTHPHQQLLLRQFKHGATEPVSHSAIGDNRWIWIKRDVRVFVSDVVNRATYHEIALIDNKLNKYELWKPR
;
A
#
# COMPACT_ATOMS: atom_id res chain seq x y z
N MET A 1 -12.85 40.98 -8.11
CA MET A 1 -13.54 40.36 -9.26
C MET A 1 -12.48 39.95 -10.28
N ALA A 2 -11.96 38.72 -10.17
CA ALA A 2 -10.96 38.19 -11.10
C ALA A 2 -11.69 37.53 -12.27
N LYS A 3 -11.64 38.18 -13.43
CA LYS A 3 -12.39 37.82 -14.63
C LYS A 3 -11.56 36.81 -15.44
N ASN A 4 -11.79 35.53 -15.16
CA ASN A 4 -11.84 34.41 -16.11
C ASN A 4 -11.03 34.58 -17.41
N GLN A 5 -9.70 34.65 -17.33
CA GLN A 5 -8.80 34.68 -18.49
C GLN A 5 -8.32 33.28 -18.92
N ASP A 6 -8.61 32.24 -18.15
CA ASP A 6 -8.07 30.89 -18.41
C ASP A 6 -8.91 30.05 -19.40
N ASN A 7 -10.11 30.52 -19.78
CA ASN A 7 -10.99 29.77 -20.69
C ASN A 7 -10.83 30.12 -22.18
N ALA A 8 -9.93 31.04 -22.53
CA ALA A 8 -9.71 31.47 -23.92
C ALA A 8 -8.58 30.72 -24.65
N ALA A 9 -7.83 29.86 -23.96
CA ALA A 9 -6.70 29.13 -24.56
C ALA A 9 -7.11 27.85 -25.32
N LEU A 10 -8.37 27.43 -25.27
CA LEU A 10 -8.82 26.15 -25.86
C LEU A 10 -9.25 26.23 -27.34
N ILE A 11 -9.31 27.42 -27.94
CA ILE A 11 -9.73 27.57 -29.35
C ILE A 11 -8.75 28.47 -30.09
N ASN A 12 -7.53 27.99 -30.28
CA ASN A 12 -6.62 28.49 -31.32
C ASN A 12 -5.85 27.30 -31.90
N GLY A 13 -5.78 27.20 -33.22
CA GLY A 13 -5.43 26.01 -34.03
C GLY A 13 -4.02 25.40 -33.88
N SER A 14 -3.37 25.54 -32.73
CA SER A 14 -2.16 24.79 -32.33
C SER A 14 -2.50 23.49 -31.57
N ALA A 15 -3.72 23.39 -31.00
CA ALA A 15 -4.16 22.30 -30.12
C ALA A 15 -4.46 20.94 -30.79
N MET A 16 -4.23 20.78 -32.10
CA MET A 16 -4.53 19.53 -32.81
C MET A 16 -3.31 18.68 -33.15
N LYS A 17 -2.10 19.23 -33.09
CA LYS A 17 -0.89 18.47 -33.41
C LYS A 17 -0.54 17.58 -32.21
N PRO A 18 -0.44 16.25 -32.37
CA PRO A 18 -0.08 15.37 -31.28
C PRO A 18 1.35 15.61 -30.81
N ASP A 19 1.59 15.32 -29.54
CA ASP A 19 2.94 15.27 -29.00
C ASP A 19 3.73 14.11 -29.63
N ALA A 20 5.06 14.21 -29.59
CA ALA A 20 5.91 13.09 -29.95
C ALA A 20 5.80 11.98 -28.89
N PHE A 21 5.78 10.72 -29.35
CA PHE A 21 5.74 9.55 -28.49
C PHE A 21 7.10 8.86 -28.44
N ASP A 22 7.63 8.70 -27.23
CA ASP A 22 8.93 8.10 -26.94
C ASP A 22 8.85 6.58 -26.65
N GLY A 23 7.64 6.01 -26.60
CA GLY A 23 7.42 4.61 -26.24
C GLY A 23 7.03 4.40 -24.77
N THR A 24 6.88 5.47 -23.98
CA THR A 24 6.45 5.35 -22.57
C THR A 24 5.03 4.82 -22.48
N LYS A 25 4.85 3.57 -22.04
CA LYS A 25 3.54 2.88 -21.99
C LYS A 25 2.46 3.66 -21.22
N SER A 26 2.80 4.33 -20.11
CA SER A 26 1.84 5.13 -19.33
C SER A 26 1.27 6.35 -20.08
N LYS A 27 1.97 6.83 -21.11
CA LYS A 27 1.52 7.94 -21.97
C LYS A 27 0.78 7.45 -23.22
N TYR A 28 0.83 6.15 -23.52
CA TYR A 28 0.40 5.59 -24.81
C TYR A 28 -1.09 5.85 -25.10
N ILE A 29 -2.00 5.61 -24.15
CA ILE A 29 -3.44 5.83 -24.36
C ILE A 29 -3.77 7.30 -24.66
N ALA A 30 -3.17 8.21 -23.91
CA ALA A 30 -3.36 9.65 -24.11
C ALA A 30 -2.84 10.07 -25.50
N TRP A 31 -1.63 9.66 -25.85
CA TRP A 31 -1.03 9.93 -27.15
C TRP A 31 -1.84 9.32 -28.31
N LYS A 32 -2.21 8.04 -28.21
CA LYS A 32 -3.04 7.32 -29.19
C LYS A 32 -4.34 8.07 -29.46
N THR A 33 -4.96 8.61 -28.42
CA THR A 33 -6.20 9.39 -28.53
C THR A 33 -5.99 10.69 -29.31
N GLN A 34 -4.96 11.47 -28.95
CA GLN A 34 -4.59 12.68 -29.70
C GLN A 34 -4.27 12.36 -31.17
N MET A 35 -3.50 11.28 -31.39
CA MET A 35 -3.06 10.87 -32.72
C MET A 35 -4.22 10.41 -33.60
N LYS A 36 -5.17 9.64 -33.07
CA LYS A 36 -6.39 9.25 -33.79
C LYS A 36 -7.21 10.47 -34.22
N LEU A 37 -7.38 11.45 -33.34
CA LEU A 37 -8.10 12.68 -33.66
C LEU A 37 -7.39 13.44 -34.80
N TYR A 38 -6.07 13.59 -34.70
CA TYR A 38 -5.29 14.25 -35.74
C TYR A 38 -5.38 13.51 -37.09
N VAL A 39 -5.28 12.18 -37.11
CA VAL A 39 -5.45 11.37 -38.32
C VAL A 39 -6.80 11.61 -39.00
N VAL A 40 -7.88 11.68 -38.23
CA VAL A 40 -9.22 11.98 -38.77
C VAL A 40 -9.22 13.33 -39.49
N THR A 41 -8.55 14.33 -38.92
CA THR A 41 -8.52 15.69 -39.49
C THR A 41 -7.64 15.81 -40.73
N GLN A 42 -6.65 14.92 -40.88
CA GLN A 42 -5.79 14.86 -42.06
C GLN A 42 -6.33 13.97 -43.18
N ARG A 43 -7.45 13.24 -43.00
CA ARG A 43 -7.99 12.30 -44.02
C ARG A 43 -8.19 12.89 -45.41
N LYS A 44 -8.58 14.17 -45.51
CA LYS A 44 -8.75 14.84 -46.80
C LYS A 44 -7.42 15.12 -47.51
N ARG A 45 -6.34 15.32 -46.75
CA ARG A 45 -4.99 15.62 -47.27
C ARG A 45 -4.18 14.37 -47.52
N LEU A 46 -4.42 13.32 -46.74
CA LEU A 46 -3.77 12.01 -46.84
C LEU A 46 -4.87 10.97 -47.11
N PRO A 47 -5.34 10.82 -48.36
CA PRO A 47 -6.43 9.91 -48.70
C PRO A 47 -6.00 8.43 -48.56
N GLU A 48 -4.74 8.13 -48.83
CA GLU A 48 -4.19 6.77 -48.74
C GLU A 48 -4.03 6.31 -47.28
N GLN A 49 -4.31 5.03 -47.04
CA GLN A 49 -4.14 4.43 -45.70
C GLN A 49 -2.68 4.40 -45.28
N PHE A 50 -1.80 4.09 -46.22
CA PHE A 50 -0.36 3.97 -45.96
C PHE A 50 0.27 5.32 -45.61
N ASP A 51 -0.11 6.41 -46.28
CA ASP A 51 0.35 7.76 -45.92
C ASP A 51 -0.02 8.13 -44.48
N ARG A 52 -1.21 7.70 -44.02
CA ARG A 52 -1.62 7.90 -42.63
C ARG A 52 -0.81 7.04 -41.66
N VAL A 53 -0.41 5.82 -42.06
CA VAL A 53 0.53 4.98 -41.29
C VAL A 53 1.88 5.69 -41.14
N LEU A 54 2.48 6.13 -42.25
CA LEU A 54 3.75 6.87 -42.22
C LEU A 54 3.66 8.14 -41.39
N MET A 55 2.53 8.86 -41.48
CA MET A 55 2.29 10.02 -40.63
C MET A 55 2.29 9.65 -39.15
N ILE A 56 1.58 8.59 -38.73
CA ILE A 56 1.59 8.15 -37.32
C ILE A 56 3.01 7.80 -36.86
N LEU A 57 3.75 7.04 -37.67
CA LEU A 57 5.14 6.65 -37.38
C LEU A 57 6.06 7.87 -37.27
N SER A 58 5.81 8.96 -38.00
CA SER A 58 6.62 10.19 -37.90
C SER A 58 6.53 10.91 -36.55
N TYR A 59 5.50 10.62 -35.74
CA TYR A 59 5.34 11.14 -34.38
C TYR A 59 5.96 10.22 -33.31
N MET A 60 6.42 9.03 -33.69
CA MET A 60 7.12 8.10 -32.82
C MET A 60 8.62 8.40 -32.86
N LYS A 61 9.17 8.97 -31.78
CA LYS A 61 10.53 9.53 -31.75
C LYS A 61 11.25 9.20 -30.46
N GLY A 62 12.50 8.73 -30.60
CA GLY A 62 13.33 8.37 -29.45
C GLY A 62 12.79 7.16 -28.68
N GLY A 63 13.57 6.69 -27.69
CA GLY A 63 13.21 5.53 -26.86
C GLY A 63 12.76 4.31 -27.67
N HIS A 64 11.87 3.52 -27.08
CA HIS A 64 11.34 2.31 -27.71
C HIS A 64 10.46 2.59 -28.93
N ALA A 65 9.81 3.76 -29.00
CA ALA A 65 9.03 4.14 -30.16
C ALA A 65 9.92 4.39 -31.40
N GLY A 66 11.08 5.03 -31.21
CA GLY A 66 12.07 5.21 -32.26
C GLY A 66 12.66 3.89 -32.76
N GLU A 67 12.95 2.96 -31.86
CA GLU A 67 13.41 1.60 -32.21
C GLU A 67 12.36 0.82 -33.01
N TYR A 68 11.09 0.94 -32.62
CA TYR A 68 9.97 0.38 -33.38
C TYR A 68 9.91 0.93 -34.80
N VAL A 69 10.00 2.26 -34.97
CA VAL A 69 10.01 2.90 -36.30
C VAL A 69 11.22 2.46 -37.12
N ALA A 70 12.42 2.39 -36.53
CA ALA A 70 13.61 1.94 -37.23
C ALA A 70 13.45 0.49 -37.74
N THR A 71 12.85 -0.38 -36.91
CA THR A 71 12.54 -1.77 -37.28
C THR A 71 11.51 -1.84 -38.39
N TYR A 72 10.46 -1.01 -38.31
CA TYR A 72 9.44 -0.88 -39.35
C TYR A 72 10.07 -0.46 -40.69
N MET A 73 10.89 0.59 -40.70
CA MET A 73 11.53 1.10 -41.93
C MET A 73 12.53 0.09 -42.51
N LYS A 74 13.21 -0.68 -41.67
CA LYS A 74 14.09 -1.78 -42.13
C LYS A 74 13.29 -2.85 -42.87
N LYS A 75 12.11 -3.24 -42.36
CA LYS A 75 11.22 -4.19 -43.04
C LYS A 75 10.69 -3.62 -44.35
N TYR A 76 10.26 -2.36 -44.33
CA TYR A 76 9.80 -1.65 -45.53
C TYR A 76 10.86 -1.65 -46.64
N ASN A 77 12.11 -1.32 -46.30
CA ASN A 77 13.22 -1.33 -47.27
C ASN A 77 13.58 -2.73 -47.79
N THR A 78 13.19 -3.79 -47.08
CA THR A 78 13.45 -5.18 -47.50
C THR A 78 12.35 -5.68 -48.43
N ASP A 79 11.08 -5.48 -48.03
CA ASP A 79 9.89 -5.77 -48.82
C ASP A 79 8.72 -4.90 -48.33
N GLU A 80 8.29 -3.97 -49.18
CA GLU A 80 7.21 -3.04 -48.87
C GLU A 80 5.89 -3.75 -48.56
N ASN A 81 5.65 -4.94 -49.12
CA ASN A 81 4.40 -5.68 -48.89
C ASN A 81 4.34 -6.38 -47.54
N THR A 82 5.47 -6.47 -46.82
CA THR A 82 5.54 -7.13 -45.50
C THR A 82 5.22 -6.23 -44.34
N VAL A 83 5.17 -4.90 -44.55
CA VAL A 83 4.84 -3.96 -43.49
C VAL A 83 3.34 -3.70 -43.39
N ILE A 84 2.94 -3.14 -42.25
CA ILE A 84 1.55 -2.85 -41.96
C ILE A 84 1.06 -1.71 -42.88
N GLN A 85 0.12 -2.00 -43.76
CA GLN A 85 -0.34 -1.04 -44.76
C GLN A 85 -1.50 -0.15 -44.28
N THR A 86 -2.19 -0.57 -43.21
CA THR A 86 -3.40 0.12 -42.75
C THR A 86 -3.28 0.67 -41.34
N THR A 87 -3.96 1.78 -41.07
CA THR A 87 -3.98 2.35 -39.72
C THR A 87 -4.62 1.42 -38.68
N ALA A 88 -5.56 0.55 -39.09
CA ALA A 88 -6.26 -0.34 -38.18
C ALA A 88 -5.33 -1.46 -37.66
N GLU A 89 -4.59 -2.07 -38.57
CA GLU A 89 -3.54 -3.05 -38.23
C GLU A 89 -2.44 -2.39 -37.41
N LEU A 90 -2.05 -1.14 -37.75
CA LEU A 90 -1.02 -0.42 -37.01
C LEU A 90 -1.46 -0.20 -35.56
N TRP A 91 -2.69 0.26 -35.32
CA TRP A 91 -3.18 0.43 -33.95
C TRP A 91 -3.21 -0.88 -33.18
N THR A 92 -3.58 -1.98 -33.82
CA THR A 92 -3.57 -3.30 -33.19
C THR A 92 -2.14 -3.71 -32.81
N ASP A 93 -1.17 -3.46 -33.69
CA ASP A 93 0.22 -3.79 -33.42
C ASP A 93 0.83 -2.89 -32.34
N LEU A 94 0.56 -1.58 -32.40
CA LEU A 94 0.98 -0.63 -31.37
C LEU A 94 0.36 -0.95 -30.02
N ASP A 95 -0.89 -1.42 -29.97
CA ASP A 95 -1.51 -1.87 -28.72
C ASP A 95 -0.75 -3.06 -28.12
N ARG A 96 -0.31 -4.03 -28.93
CA ARG A 96 0.50 -5.15 -28.42
C ARG A 96 1.85 -4.69 -27.85
N HIS A 97 2.46 -3.65 -28.41
CA HIS A 97 3.79 -3.20 -28.01
C HIS A 97 3.76 -2.20 -26.84
N PHE A 98 2.78 -1.29 -26.82
CA PHE A 98 2.79 -0.10 -25.97
C PHE A 98 1.60 0.01 -25.02
N LEU A 99 0.56 -0.81 -25.18
CA LEU A 99 -0.49 -0.87 -24.18
C LEU A 99 0.08 -1.52 -22.91
N ILE A 100 -0.28 -0.94 -21.76
CA ILE A 100 -0.01 -1.58 -20.48
C ILE A 100 -0.89 -2.82 -20.40
N ASP A 101 -0.26 -3.98 -20.32
CA ASP A 101 -0.93 -5.18 -19.86
C ASP A 101 -1.03 -5.09 -18.33
N GLU A 102 -2.12 -4.50 -17.85
CA GLU A 102 -2.34 -4.26 -16.42
C GLU A 102 -2.28 -5.56 -15.61
N GLN A 103 -2.66 -6.70 -16.21
CA GLN A 103 -2.61 -8.01 -15.57
C GLN A 103 -1.18 -8.51 -15.47
N ALA A 104 -0.39 -8.41 -16.54
CA ALA A 104 1.02 -8.77 -16.51
C ALA A 104 1.81 -7.87 -15.53
N GLU A 105 1.59 -6.56 -15.54
CA GLU A 105 2.24 -5.66 -14.58
C GLU A 105 1.80 -5.91 -13.14
N ALA A 106 0.53 -6.26 -12.91
CA ALA A 106 0.07 -6.66 -11.58
C ALA A 106 0.72 -7.98 -11.13
N TYR A 107 0.93 -8.92 -12.05
CA TYR A 107 1.63 -10.16 -11.77
C TYR A 107 3.12 -9.94 -11.48
N ASP A 108 3.79 -9.07 -12.24
CA ASP A 108 5.18 -8.68 -11.98
C ASP A 108 5.31 -7.99 -10.61
N ARG A 109 4.38 -7.08 -10.29
CA ARG A 109 4.27 -6.46 -8.96
C ARG A 109 4.09 -7.51 -7.88
N LEU A 110 3.19 -8.48 -8.08
CA LEU A 110 2.93 -9.58 -7.16
C LEU A 110 4.19 -10.42 -6.90
N GLN A 111 4.98 -10.71 -7.94
CA GLN A 111 6.24 -11.45 -7.83
C GLN A 111 7.34 -10.67 -7.09
N ALA A 112 7.38 -9.36 -7.29
CA ALA A 112 8.37 -8.48 -6.66
C ALA A 112 8.00 -8.08 -5.22
N MET A 113 6.82 -8.44 -4.72
CA MET A 113 6.41 -8.09 -3.37
C MET A 113 7.35 -8.64 -2.31
N GLN A 114 7.58 -7.83 -1.29
CA GLN A 114 8.34 -8.20 -0.09
C GLN A 114 7.59 -7.68 1.13
N MET A 115 7.50 -8.51 2.17
CA MET A 115 6.84 -8.14 3.42
C MET A 115 7.58 -7.00 4.12
N GLY A 116 8.92 -7.04 4.12
CA GLY A 116 9.75 -5.99 4.71
C GLY A 116 9.35 -5.71 6.17
N THR A 117 9.01 -4.45 6.47
CA THR A 117 8.59 -4.00 7.81
C THR A 117 7.07 -4.02 8.01
N LEU A 118 6.28 -4.44 7.02
CA LEU A 118 4.83 -4.51 7.13
C LEU A 118 4.42 -5.61 8.12
N SER A 119 3.27 -5.43 8.78
CA SER A 119 2.61 -6.52 9.46
C SER A 119 2.12 -7.57 8.46
N ALA A 120 1.97 -8.83 8.89
CA ALA A 120 1.49 -9.91 8.04
C ALA A 120 0.10 -9.59 7.49
N GLN A 121 -0.78 -8.99 8.29
CA GLN A 121 -2.13 -8.65 7.87
C GLN A 121 -2.13 -7.58 6.75
N GLU A 122 -1.38 -6.50 6.91
CA GLU A 122 -1.24 -5.47 5.86
C GLU A 122 -0.59 -6.03 4.60
N PHE A 123 0.43 -6.88 4.76
CA PHE A 123 1.09 -7.54 3.65
C PHE A 123 0.10 -8.40 2.85
N PHE A 124 -0.68 -9.26 3.50
CA PHE A 124 -1.67 -10.09 2.82
C PHE A 124 -2.75 -9.27 2.12
N SER A 125 -3.24 -8.18 2.72
CA SER A 125 -4.20 -7.30 2.04
C SER A 125 -3.64 -6.71 0.75
N LYS A 126 -2.37 -6.28 0.74
CA LYS A 126 -1.71 -5.77 -0.47
C LYS A 126 -1.44 -6.88 -1.49
N PHE A 127 -1.05 -8.05 -1.01
CA PHE A 127 -0.75 -9.22 -1.84
C PHE A 127 -2.00 -9.73 -2.56
N GLU A 128 -3.11 -9.89 -1.83
CA GLU A 128 -4.40 -10.30 -2.38
C GLU A 128 -4.92 -9.29 -3.40
N LEU A 129 -4.77 -7.98 -3.16
CA LEU A 129 -5.13 -6.95 -4.12
C LEU A 129 -4.32 -7.06 -5.42
N CYS A 130 -2.99 -7.25 -5.33
CA CYS A 130 -2.15 -7.43 -6.51
C CYS A 130 -2.49 -8.72 -7.26
N ALA A 131 -2.77 -9.81 -6.54
CA ALA A 131 -3.20 -11.06 -7.14
C ALA A 131 -4.56 -10.93 -7.85
N PHE A 132 -5.51 -10.19 -7.26
CA PHE A 132 -6.78 -9.89 -7.89
C PHE A 132 -6.60 -9.06 -9.17
N GLN A 133 -5.73 -8.04 -9.15
CA GLN A 133 -5.37 -7.25 -10.35
C GLN A 133 -4.69 -8.10 -11.43
N ALA A 134 -3.95 -9.14 -11.03
CA ALA A 134 -3.35 -10.13 -11.92
C ALA A 134 -4.33 -11.24 -12.36
N ASN A 135 -5.64 -11.04 -12.17
CA ASN A 135 -6.71 -11.98 -12.54
C ASN A 135 -6.65 -13.34 -11.78
N ILE A 136 -6.12 -13.32 -10.55
CA ILE A 136 -6.12 -14.47 -9.64
C ILE A 136 -7.18 -14.22 -8.56
N HIS A 137 -8.39 -14.72 -8.79
CA HIS A 137 -9.54 -14.50 -7.91
C HIS A 137 -9.81 -15.67 -6.96
N ASP A 138 -9.52 -16.91 -7.40
CA ASP A 138 -9.67 -18.10 -6.57
C ASP A 138 -8.33 -18.45 -5.91
N PHE A 139 -8.11 -17.90 -4.72
CA PHE A 139 -6.86 -18.11 -3.98
C PHE A 139 -6.65 -19.57 -3.57
N GLU A 140 -7.74 -20.34 -3.40
CA GLU A 140 -7.65 -21.72 -2.98
C GLU A 140 -7.22 -22.61 -4.15
N ALA A 141 -7.85 -22.46 -5.31
CA ALA A 141 -7.45 -23.16 -6.53
C ALA A 141 -6.01 -22.85 -6.94
N HIS A 142 -5.53 -21.64 -6.63
CA HIS A 142 -4.18 -21.20 -6.96
C HIS A 142 -3.19 -21.28 -5.78
N PHE A 143 -3.55 -21.94 -4.68
CA PHE A 143 -2.76 -21.90 -3.44
C PHE A 143 -1.31 -22.31 -3.63
N GLN A 144 -1.02 -23.40 -4.37
CA GLN A 144 0.37 -23.85 -4.57
C GLN A 144 1.23 -22.80 -5.29
N LYS A 145 0.65 -22.13 -6.29
CA LYS A 145 1.33 -21.03 -7.00
C LYS A 145 1.57 -19.85 -6.07
N LEU A 146 0.54 -19.42 -5.33
CA LEU A 146 0.62 -18.29 -4.40
C LEU A 146 1.57 -18.57 -3.24
N LYS A 147 1.59 -19.80 -2.72
CA LYS A 147 2.50 -20.25 -1.68
C LYS A 147 3.96 -20.03 -2.08
N SER A 148 4.34 -20.39 -3.31
CA SER A 148 5.71 -20.17 -3.80
C SER A 148 6.11 -18.69 -3.87
N LEU A 149 5.14 -17.79 -4.12
CA LEU A 149 5.38 -16.34 -4.12
C LEU A 149 5.43 -15.79 -2.69
N LEU A 150 4.54 -16.25 -1.82
CA LEU A 150 4.51 -15.88 -0.41
C LEU A 150 5.79 -16.30 0.30
N GLU A 151 6.33 -17.48 0.05
CA GLU A 151 7.57 -17.96 0.68
C GLU A 151 8.80 -17.15 0.30
N LYS A 152 8.79 -16.53 -0.89
CA LYS A 152 9.84 -15.61 -1.33
C LYS A 152 9.64 -14.18 -0.78
N ALA A 153 8.41 -13.81 -0.47
CA ALA A 153 8.04 -12.46 -0.07
C ALA A 153 8.01 -12.28 1.45
N LEU A 154 7.66 -13.32 2.20
CA LEU A 154 7.57 -13.30 3.66
C LEU A 154 8.96 -13.25 4.30
N ARG A 155 9.01 -12.72 5.54
CA ARG A 155 10.27 -12.71 6.29
C ARG A 155 10.73 -14.12 6.64
N ALA A 156 12.04 -14.34 6.56
CA ALA A 156 12.66 -15.66 6.73
C ALA A 156 12.42 -16.28 8.12
N ASP A 157 12.30 -15.46 9.16
CA ASP A 157 11.99 -15.89 10.53
C ASP A 157 10.57 -16.46 10.65
N ILE A 158 9.58 -15.84 9.98
CA ILE A 158 8.21 -16.37 9.93
C ILE A 158 8.18 -17.70 9.17
N ILE A 159 8.85 -17.78 8.01
CA ILE A 159 8.94 -19.04 7.23
C ILE A 159 9.58 -20.15 8.07
N ARG A 160 10.68 -19.83 8.77
CA ARG A 160 11.35 -20.79 9.66
C ARG A 160 10.41 -21.29 10.77
N LEU A 161 9.61 -20.41 11.39
CA LEU A 161 8.67 -20.82 12.44
C LEU A 161 7.49 -21.62 11.88
N LEU A 162 7.01 -21.27 10.69
CA LEU A 162 5.94 -21.99 10.02
C LEU A 162 6.30 -23.47 9.78
N TYR A 163 7.51 -23.72 9.29
CA TYR A 163 8.00 -25.07 8.96
C TYR A 163 8.52 -25.86 10.17
N ASN A 164 8.99 -25.19 11.22
CA ASN A 164 9.47 -25.87 12.43
C ASN A 164 8.38 -26.10 13.48
N SER A 165 7.14 -25.72 13.20
CA SER A 165 6.01 -26.01 14.09
C SER A 165 5.68 -27.50 14.06
N SER A 166 5.29 -28.06 15.21
CA SER A 166 4.88 -29.47 15.32
C SER A 166 3.49 -29.78 14.74
N GLU A 167 2.78 -28.76 14.26
CA GLU A 167 1.46 -28.89 13.62
C GLU A 167 1.63 -29.09 12.11
N GLU A 168 0.71 -29.82 11.50
CA GLU A 168 0.67 -30.06 10.06
C GLU A 168 0.72 -28.75 9.24
N LEU A 169 1.40 -28.82 8.09
CA LEU A 169 1.54 -27.67 7.20
C LEU A 169 0.17 -27.28 6.64
N PRO A 170 -0.17 -25.97 6.60
CA PRO A 170 -1.45 -25.53 6.05
C PRO A 170 -1.66 -26.02 4.62
N ALA A 171 -2.76 -26.75 4.40
CA ALA A 171 -3.15 -27.29 3.10
C ALA A 171 -3.94 -26.30 2.23
N THR A 172 -4.46 -25.23 2.84
CA THR A 172 -5.31 -24.22 2.19
C THR A 172 -4.73 -22.81 2.36
N TYR A 173 -5.10 -21.91 1.45
CA TYR A 173 -4.64 -20.52 1.49
C TYR A 173 -5.10 -19.82 2.77
N ALA A 174 -6.35 -20.02 3.16
CA ALA A 174 -6.93 -19.41 4.35
C ALA A 174 -6.19 -19.83 5.63
N LEU A 175 -5.88 -21.13 5.78
CA LEU A 175 -5.12 -21.64 6.92
C LEU A 175 -3.68 -21.12 6.91
N TYR A 176 -3.06 -21.04 5.73
CA TYR A 176 -1.71 -20.50 5.59
C TYR A 176 -1.63 -19.04 6.04
N LYS A 177 -2.53 -18.19 5.53
CA LYS A 177 -2.65 -16.78 5.92
C LYS A 177 -2.87 -16.63 7.42
N GLN A 178 -3.83 -17.35 7.99
CA GLN A 178 -4.14 -17.28 9.41
C GLN A 178 -2.92 -17.62 10.28
N ARG A 179 -2.14 -18.61 9.86
CA ARG A 179 -0.97 -19.09 10.59
C ARG A 179 0.19 -18.09 10.56
N VAL A 180 0.48 -17.54 9.37
CA VAL A 180 1.50 -16.50 9.20
C VAL A 180 1.13 -15.25 10.02
N VAL A 181 -0.13 -14.82 9.99
CA VAL A 181 -0.61 -13.69 10.81
C VAL A 181 -0.44 -13.95 12.30
N ARG A 182 -0.76 -15.17 12.77
CA ARG A 182 -0.55 -15.54 14.18
C ARG A 182 0.91 -15.47 14.58
N ILE A 183 1.82 -16.01 13.77
CA ILE A 183 3.27 -15.98 14.06
C ILE A 183 3.76 -14.54 14.17
N ASP A 184 3.41 -13.69 13.21
CA ASP A 184 3.81 -12.27 13.20
C ASP A 184 3.31 -11.53 14.46
N LEU A 185 2.04 -11.74 14.84
CA LEU A 185 1.47 -11.15 16.05
C LEU A 185 2.21 -11.59 17.32
N THR A 186 2.54 -12.87 17.45
CA THR A 186 3.30 -13.38 18.60
C THR A 186 4.69 -12.75 18.68
N GLN A 187 5.41 -12.66 17.55
CA GLN A 187 6.72 -12.02 17.51
C GLN A 187 6.68 -10.54 17.91
N GLN A 188 5.64 -9.81 17.48
CA GLN A 188 5.45 -8.42 17.84
C GLN A 188 5.20 -8.25 19.35
N GLN A 189 4.39 -9.14 19.95
CA GLN A 189 4.14 -9.14 21.39
C GLN A 189 5.41 -9.46 22.19
N ASP A 190 6.19 -10.46 21.78
CA ASP A 190 7.44 -10.84 22.45
C ASP A 190 8.47 -9.71 22.40
N SER A 191 8.58 -9.04 21.25
CA SER A 191 9.47 -7.88 21.08
C SER A 191 9.10 -6.72 22.00
N PHE A 192 7.79 -6.44 22.15
CA PHE A 192 7.29 -5.43 23.08
C PHE A 192 7.57 -5.78 24.55
N ASN A 193 7.37 -7.05 24.92
CA ASN A 193 7.61 -7.55 26.28
C ASN A 193 9.09 -7.52 26.66
N GLN A 194 9.99 -7.92 25.75
CA GLN A 194 11.43 -7.89 25.98
C GLN A 194 11.99 -6.45 26.07
N GLY A 195 11.48 -5.53 25.25
CA GLY A 195 11.84 -4.10 25.32
C GLY A 195 11.43 -3.47 26.67
N SER A 196 10.29 -3.90 27.22
CA SER A 196 9.79 -3.45 28.52
C SER A 196 10.59 -4.02 29.69
N SER A 197 11.07 -5.26 29.58
CA SER A 197 11.87 -5.93 30.62
C SER A 197 13.30 -5.38 30.72
N ARG A 198 13.95 -5.10 29.58
CA ARG A 198 15.29 -4.46 29.55
C ARG A 198 15.34 -3.07 30.18
N ARG A 199 14.23 -2.31 30.12
CA ARG A 199 14.13 -0.99 30.78
C ARG A 199 14.01 -1.09 32.31
N LYS A 200 13.51 -2.21 32.84
CA LYS A 200 13.43 -2.44 34.29
C LYS A 200 14.78 -2.87 34.87
N THR A 201 15.51 -3.76 34.18
CA THR A 201 16.81 -4.25 34.67
C THR A 201 17.91 -3.18 34.66
N HIS A 202 17.86 -2.18 33.77
CA HIS A 202 18.82 -1.07 33.79
C HIS A 202 18.56 -0.08 34.95
N ARG A 203 17.36 -0.05 35.55
CA ARG A 203 17.05 0.83 36.70
C ARG A 203 17.46 0.20 38.04
N GLU A 204 17.65 -1.12 38.09
CA GLU A 204 18.05 -1.86 39.30
C GLU A 204 19.58 -2.09 39.40
N GLN A 205 20.36 -1.85 38.34
CA GLN A 205 21.82 -2.10 38.34
C GLN A 205 22.70 -0.88 38.67
N THR A 206 22.13 0.31 38.82
CA THR A 206 22.82 1.48 39.37
C THR A 206 22.45 1.66 40.82
N HIS A 207 23.02 0.87 41.74
CA HIS A 207 23.33 1.23 43.13
C HIS A 207 24.16 0.09 43.76
N PRO A 208 25.51 0.12 43.67
CA PRO A 208 26.34 -0.54 44.66
C PRO A 208 26.62 0.42 45.81
N HIS A 209 26.77 -0.12 47.01
CA HIS A 209 27.01 0.54 48.30
C HIS A 209 25.82 1.25 48.96
N GLN A 210 25.15 0.53 49.88
CA GLN A 210 25.32 0.76 51.32
C GLN A 210 24.62 -0.36 52.11
N GLN A 211 25.42 -1.32 52.59
CA GLN A 211 25.05 -2.11 53.76
C GLN A 211 25.46 -1.35 55.04
N LEU A 212 24.74 -1.67 56.13
CA LEU A 212 24.85 -1.23 57.52
C LEU A 212 24.20 0.11 57.89
N LEU A 213 23.03 0.02 58.54
CA LEU A 213 22.95 0.12 60.00
C LEU A 213 21.56 -0.33 60.50
N LEU A 214 21.54 -1.44 61.24
CA LEU A 214 20.45 -1.72 62.18
C LEU A 214 20.44 -0.64 63.27
N ARG A 215 19.33 0.07 63.43
CA ARG A 215 18.90 0.58 64.74
C ARG A 215 17.39 0.43 64.87
N GLN A 216 17.02 -0.43 65.80
CA GLN A 216 15.67 -0.61 66.31
C GLN A 216 15.17 0.68 66.96
N PHE A 217 13.92 1.06 66.68
CA PHE A 217 13.04 1.66 67.69
C PHE A 217 11.61 1.15 67.49
N LYS A 218 11.03 0.70 68.60
CA LYS A 218 9.69 0.11 68.74
C LYS A 218 8.62 1.20 68.90
N HIS A 219 7.40 0.81 68.50
CA HIS A 219 6.07 1.32 68.89
C HIS A 219 5.65 2.73 68.47
N GLY A 220 4.39 2.82 68.01
CA GLY A 220 3.59 4.03 68.08
C GLY A 220 2.88 4.33 66.77
N ALA A 221 1.57 4.12 66.74
CA ALA A 221 0.69 4.53 65.66
C ALA A 221 0.81 6.04 65.38
N THR A 222 0.81 6.44 64.12
CA THR A 222 0.00 7.55 63.58
C THR A 222 0.21 7.63 62.07
N GLU A 223 -0.89 7.61 61.32
CA GLU A 223 -0.92 8.11 59.96
C GLU A 223 -0.43 9.57 59.92
N PRO A 224 0.16 9.99 58.80
CA PRO A 224 -0.04 11.35 58.34
C PRO A 224 -0.76 11.36 56.98
N VAL A 225 -1.98 11.89 57.04
CA VAL A 225 -2.73 12.42 55.92
C VAL A 225 -2.01 13.66 55.35
N SER A 226 -1.71 13.59 54.06
CA SER A 226 -1.52 14.65 53.04
C SER A 226 -0.54 15.81 53.29
N HIS A 227 0.32 16.07 52.31
CA HIS A 227 0.34 17.37 51.61
C HIS A 227 0.85 17.23 50.18
N SER A 228 0.10 17.84 49.25
CA SER A 228 0.46 17.96 47.85
C SER A 228 1.58 18.98 47.63
N ALA A 229 2.54 18.63 46.78
CA ALA A 229 3.21 19.59 45.90
C ALA A 229 3.61 18.86 44.61
N ILE A 230 2.85 19.12 43.55
CA ILE A 230 3.26 19.18 42.13
C ILE A 230 4.21 18.07 41.65
N GLY A 231 3.67 17.10 40.91
CA GLY A 231 4.46 16.19 40.08
C GLY A 231 3.78 14.85 39.87
N ASP A 232 3.34 14.60 38.64
CA ASP A 232 2.66 13.40 38.14
C ASP A 232 3.09 12.09 38.79
N ASN A 233 2.11 11.41 39.41
CA ASN A 233 2.06 9.95 39.55
C ASN A 233 0.65 9.55 40.04
N ARG A 234 -0.20 9.05 39.14
CA ARG A 234 -1.32 8.19 39.55
C ARG A 234 -1.23 6.84 38.87
N TRP A 235 -1.12 5.84 39.72
CA TRP A 235 -1.35 4.44 39.45
C TRP A 235 -2.85 4.16 39.50
N ILE A 236 -3.36 3.23 38.70
CA ILE A 236 -4.68 2.63 38.88
C ILE A 236 -4.54 1.11 38.82
N TRP A 237 -5.08 0.45 39.85
CA TRP A 237 -5.32 -0.99 39.91
C TRP A 237 -6.80 -1.25 39.65
N ILE A 238 -7.17 -2.25 38.84
CA ILE A 238 -8.55 -2.79 38.81
C ILE A 238 -8.54 -4.33 38.73
N LYS A 239 -9.38 -4.93 39.57
CA LYS A 239 -9.68 -6.37 39.75
C LYS A 239 -10.83 -6.80 38.81
N ARG A 240 -10.82 -8.10 38.46
CA ARG A 240 -11.75 -8.94 37.65
C ARG A 240 -13.14 -8.40 37.22
N ASP A 241 -13.44 -8.75 35.96
CA ASP A 241 -14.74 -8.99 35.29
C ASP A 241 -15.39 -7.88 34.41
N VAL A 242 -15.26 -8.13 33.09
CA VAL A 242 -16.17 -7.83 31.93
C VAL A 242 -16.05 -6.49 31.13
N ARG A 243 -15.71 -6.67 29.83
CA ARG A 243 -15.88 -5.87 28.57
C ARG A 243 -14.93 -4.70 28.18
N VAL A 244 -13.97 -4.99 27.27
CA VAL A 244 -13.84 -4.61 25.82
C VAL A 244 -14.16 -3.16 25.36
N PHE A 245 -13.47 -2.41 24.46
CA PHE A 245 -12.19 -2.45 23.66
C PHE A 245 -11.88 -1.03 23.05
N VAL A 246 -10.58 -0.70 22.87
CA VAL A 246 -9.80 -0.10 21.73
C VAL A 246 -10.16 1.20 20.91
N SER A 247 -9.13 2.09 20.80
CA SER A 247 -8.58 3.02 19.75
C SER A 247 -9.51 3.90 18.86
N ASP A 248 -9.19 5.16 18.46
CA ASP A 248 -7.95 5.53 17.74
C ASP A 248 -7.59 7.04 17.66
N VAL A 249 -6.32 7.22 17.28
CA VAL A 249 -5.36 8.33 17.10
C VAL A 249 -5.89 9.51 16.24
N VAL A 250 -5.66 10.79 16.54
CA VAL A 250 -4.37 11.49 16.79
C VAL A 250 -4.48 12.49 17.96
N ASN A 251 -5.55 12.39 18.73
CA ASN A 251 -6.17 13.57 19.32
C ASN A 251 -6.70 13.24 20.71
N ARG A 252 -6.44 14.12 21.68
CA ARG A 252 -6.75 13.90 23.10
C ARG A 252 -8.26 13.73 23.31
N ALA A 253 -8.66 12.49 23.55
CA ALA A 253 -10.00 12.08 23.91
C ALA A 253 -10.47 12.78 25.19
N THR A 254 -11.55 13.53 25.06
CA THR A 254 -12.50 13.86 26.11
C THR A 254 -13.19 12.58 26.58
N TYR A 255 -13.19 12.34 27.88
CA TYR A 255 -13.94 11.25 28.51
C TYR A 255 -15.44 11.58 28.49
N HIS A 256 -16.23 10.75 27.84
CA HIS A 256 -17.69 10.72 28.01
C HIS A 256 -18.08 9.35 28.59
N GLU A 257 -18.77 9.38 29.73
CA GLU A 257 -19.45 8.22 30.30
C GLU A 257 -20.66 7.93 29.41
N ILE A 258 -20.56 6.93 28.54
CA ILE A 258 -21.70 6.45 27.73
C ILE A 258 -22.25 5.22 28.44
N ALA A 259 -23.22 5.46 29.33
CA ALA A 259 -24.18 4.44 29.70
C ALA A 259 -25.22 4.37 28.57
N LEU A 260 -25.27 3.26 27.84
CA LEU A 260 -26.43 2.94 27.00
C LEU A 260 -27.56 2.49 27.92
N ILE A 261 -28.37 3.46 28.37
CA ILE A 261 -29.74 3.24 28.81
C ILE A 261 -30.61 4.15 27.93
N ASP A 262 -31.38 3.54 27.03
CA ASP A 262 -32.45 4.14 26.22
C ASP A 262 -32.17 5.49 25.53
N ASN A 263 -31.24 5.47 24.58
CA ASN A 263 -31.40 6.06 23.24
C ASN A 263 -32.12 7.44 23.13
N LYS A 264 -31.65 8.50 23.79
CA LYS A 264 -31.98 9.91 23.45
C LYS A 264 -30.96 10.92 24.01
N LEU A 265 -30.44 11.80 23.13
CA LEU A 265 -29.55 12.93 23.46
C LEU A 265 -30.29 14.02 24.26
N ASN A 266 -29.75 14.48 25.39
CA ASN A 266 -30.08 15.78 25.98
C ASN A 266 -28.88 16.39 26.73
N LYS A 267 -28.85 17.72 26.76
CA LYS A 267 -27.76 18.64 27.16
C LYS A 267 -28.04 19.24 28.57
N TYR A 268 -26.98 19.53 29.35
CA TYR A 268 -26.87 20.46 30.51
C TYR A 268 -27.42 20.00 31.90
N GLU A 269 -26.95 20.36 33.13
CA GLU A 269 -26.03 21.38 33.73
C GLU A 269 -25.28 20.87 35.01
N LEU A 270 -24.31 21.68 35.50
CA LEU A 270 -23.50 21.54 36.73
C LEU A 270 -24.30 21.49 38.06
N TRP A 271 -23.86 20.67 39.02
CA TRP A 271 -24.26 20.77 40.44
C TRP A 271 -23.07 20.67 41.40
N LYS A 272 -22.96 21.64 42.33
CA LYS A 272 -21.91 21.71 43.38
C LYS A 272 -22.38 20.98 44.65
N PRO A 273 -21.51 20.23 45.36
CA PRO A 273 -21.93 19.49 46.55
C PRO A 273 -21.91 20.38 47.81
N ARG A 274 -22.81 20.08 48.75
CA ARG A 274 -22.68 20.42 50.18
C ARG A 274 -21.97 19.29 50.90
#